data_AF-X5Y9S0-F1
#
_entry.id   AF-X5Y9S0-F1
#
_cell.length_a   1.000
_cell.length_b   1.000
_cell.length_c   1.000
_cell.angle_alpha   90.00
_cell.angle_beta   90.00
_cell.angle_gamma   90.00
#
_symmetry.space_group_name_H-M   'P 1'
#
loop_
_entity.id
_entity.type
_entity.pdbx_description
1 polymer ?
#
loop_
_entity_poly.entity_id
_entity_poly.type
_entity_poly.pdbx_seq_one_letter_code
_entity_poly.pdbx_strand_id
1 'polypeptide(L)'
;MEEGIDPIIPVVAFEKLPATEEAILFTTINKEQKQVQPRLLDELDGELKWDSDDPEESARGIAARSLDQLRHEIAGPFEDRFAPPGVPATKNQVLALPQIKLALLKSGLLGRRSSRDGSYLPGALTGGTKKSTLENTSQFLSAYFSAVRAANVARWEAGPPQLLCYNPAIQAHLRLCGEVVRHLTQYSKLDPHESDPEVIVEKIIGFCKSLFDFISNGTDEAFKDRFYVPFGSGGPARYFYRAAELVAQANSNFDPDGLKEFLAGTNKDTREECNRLVSWVTDEVHGFVVRRLRDEHGDDFFNVAVRNKEIKKKAYEKSLDDPAGPKPLETYLDLIELKKIVETPENWPLFKEALSFPLPEQSKGLAKYLKWLEDFNEVRKIWAHPYGRSYSDDDVALLEFIQSELRKRLA
;
A
#
# COMPACT_ATOMS: atom_id res chain seq x y z
N MET A 1 56.09 -37.59 -23.33
CA MET A 1 55.04 -36.88 -24.09
C MET A 1 54.61 -35.73 -23.21
N GLU A 2 55.22 -34.56 -23.41
CA GLU A 2 54.75 -33.32 -22.82
C GLU A 2 53.57 -32.84 -23.68
N GLU A 3 52.39 -32.72 -23.08
CA GLU A 3 51.27 -32.03 -23.70
C GLU A 3 51.61 -30.54 -23.78
N GLY A 4 51.76 -30.03 -25.00
CA GLY A 4 51.93 -28.61 -25.25
C GLY A 4 50.69 -27.85 -24.80
N ILE A 5 50.86 -26.99 -23.79
CA ILE A 5 49.84 -26.02 -23.42
C ILE A 5 49.84 -24.95 -24.51
N ASP A 6 48.77 -24.89 -25.30
CA ASP A 6 48.59 -23.80 -26.26
C ASP A 6 48.60 -22.46 -25.52
N PRO A 7 49.42 -21.49 -25.93
CA PRO A 7 49.48 -20.19 -25.28
C PRO A 7 48.13 -19.48 -25.45
N ILE A 8 47.49 -19.15 -24.33
CA ILE A 8 46.33 -18.25 -24.32
C ILE A 8 46.84 -16.87 -24.71
N ILE A 9 46.61 -16.47 -25.95
CA ILE A 9 46.86 -15.12 -26.44
C ILE A 9 45.63 -14.28 -26.08
N PRO A 10 45.72 -13.31 -25.16
CA PRO A 10 44.62 -12.38 -24.92
C PRO A 10 44.50 -11.47 -26.16
N VAL A 11 43.51 -11.76 -26.99
CA VAL A 11 43.16 -10.91 -28.14
C VAL A 11 42.16 -9.85 -27.66
N VAL A 12 42.55 -8.58 -27.72
CA VAL A 12 41.63 -7.47 -27.49
C VAL A 12 40.77 -7.34 -28.75
N ALA A 13 39.51 -7.77 -28.67
CA ALA A 13 38.62 -7.83 -29.83
C ALA A 13 38.17 -6.44 -30.35
N PHE A 14 38.35 -5.38 -29.58
CA PHE A 14 37.73 -4.07 -29.82
C PHE A 14 38.71 -2.89 -29.84
N GLU A 15 39.93 -3.10 -30.37
CA GLU A 15 40.86 -1.98 -30.52
C GLU A 15 40.43 -1.06 -31.69
N LYS A 16 40.19 0.24 -31.41
CA LYS A 16 39.85 1.32 -32.38
C LYS A 16 38.43 1.29 -32.98
N LEU A 17 37.45 0.62 -32.37
CA LEU A 17 36.04 0.80 -32.75
C LEU A 17 35.43 2.02 -32.04
N PRO A 18 34.47 2.72 -32.67
CA PRO A 18 33.61 3.67 -31.96
C PRO A 18 32.84 2.95 -30.84
N ALA A 19 32.71 3.59 -29.67
CA ALA A 19 32.09 2.98 -28.47
C ALA A 19 30.67 2.40 -28.75
N THR A 20 29.91 3.04 -29.64
CA THR A 20 28.58 2.57 -30.08
C THR A 20 28.66 1.25 -30.85
N GLU A 21 29.61 1.12 -31.77
CA GLU A 21 29.79 -0.11 -32.56
C GLU A 21 30.34 -1.24 -31.67
N GLU A 22 31.25 -0.91 -30.76
CA GLU A 22 31.77 -1.84 -29.76
C GLU A 22 30.65 -2.39 -28.86
N ALA A 23 29.76 -1.53 -28.35
CA ALA A 23 28.63 -1.95 -27.51
C ALA A 23 27.57 -2.77 -28.27
N ILE A 24 27.32 -2.46 -29.55
CA ILE A 24 26.44 -3.28 -30.42
C ILE A 24 27.05 -4.66 -30.66
N LEU A 25 28.36 -4.73 -30.99
CA LEU A 25 29.05 -5.99 -31.22
C LEU A 25 29.12 -6.81 -29.94
N PHE A 26 29.41 -6.18 -28.81
CA PHE A 26 29.43 -6.82 -27.49
C PHE A 26 28.07 -7.42 -27.16
N THR A 27 26.99 -6.67 -27.34
CA THR A 27 25.61 -7.14 -27.10
C THR A 27 25.26 -8.31 -28.02
N THR A 28 25.63 -8.24 -29.29
CA THR A 28 25.33 -9.26 -30.31
C THR A 28 26.10 -10.56 -30.07
N ILE A 29 27.41 -10.47 -29.81
CA ILE A 29 28.29 -11.63 -29.55
C ILE A 29 27.85 -12.35 -28.28
N ASN A 30 27.56 -11.60 -27.22
CA ASN A 30 27.17 -12.17 -25.94
C ASN A 30 25.76 -12.76 -25.92
N LYS A 31 24.87 -12.31 -26.82
CA LYS A 31 23.55 -12.92 -27.00
C LYS A 31 23.65 -14.34 -27.59
N GLU A 32 24.67 -14.60 -28.43
CA GLU A 32 24.85 -15.86 -29.15
C GLU A 32 25.84 -16.85 -28.48
N GLN A 33 26.89 -16.35 -27.78
CA GLN A 33 27.99 -17.21 -27.29
C GLN A 33 27.98 -17.52 -25.78
N LYS A 34 27.61 -16.56 -24.92
CA LYS A 34 27.49 -16.77 -23.46
C LYS A 34 26.62 -15.69 -22.83
N GLN A 35 25.47 -16.10 -22.28
CA GLN A 35 24.45 -15.16 -21.78
C GLN A 35 25.02 -14.23 -20.69
N VAL A 36 25.12 -12.95 -21.00
CA VAL A 36 25.49 -11.89 -20.05
C VAL A 36 24.29 -11.59 -19.14
N GLN A 37 24.55 -11.14 -17.92
CA GLN A 37 23.48 -10.75 -16.99
C GLN A 37 22.58 -9.69 -17.66
N PRO A 38 21.24 -9.91 -17.72
CA PRO A 38 20.31 -9.01 -18.41
C PRO A 38 20.43 -7.53 -18.00
N ARG A 39 20.85 -7.27 -16.75
CA ARG A 39 21.05 -5.92 -16.22
C ARG A 39 22.20 -5.14 -16.87
N LEU A 40 23.28 -5.81 -17.28
CA LEU A 40 24.42 -5.16 -17.93
C LEU A 40 24.06 -4.72 -19.36
N LEU A 41 23.28 -5.55 -20.05
CA LEU A 41 22.72 -5.22 -21.36
C LEU A 41 21.76 -4.03 -21.29
N ASP A 42 20.97 -3.92 -20.22
CA ASP A 42 20.00 -2.84 -20.02
C ASP A 42 20.65 -1.45 -19.79
N GLU A 43 21.87 -1.42 -19.23
CA GLU A 43 22.67 -0.20 -19.08
C GLU A 43 23.38 0.18 -20.38
N LEU A 44 24.01 -0.80 -21.05
CA LEU A 44 24.60 -0.61 -22.38
C LEU A 44 23.58 -0.16 -23.43
N ASP A 45 22.36 -0.72 -23.39
CA ASP A 45 21.24 -0.28 -24.23
C ASP A 45 20.87 1.18 -23.95
N GLY A 46 20.94 1.63 -22.69
CA GLY A 46 20.69 3.02 -22.31
C GLY A 46 21.71 3.99 -22.90
N GLU A 47 22.97 3.57 -22.98
CA GLU A 47 24.04 4.33 -23.64
C GLU A 47 23.86 4.36 -25.17
N LEU A 48 23.53 3.22 -25.78
CA LEU A 48 23.31 3.06 -27.22
C LEU A 48 22.09 3.84 -27.72
N LYS A 49 21.00 3.87 -26.94
CA LYS A 49 19.72 4.45 -27.36
C LYS A 49 19.61 5.95 -27.17
N TRP A 50 20.59 6.57 -26.52
CA TRP A 50 20.67 8.01 -26.39
C TRP A 50 20.57 8.74 -27.73
N ASP A 51 21.28 8.25 -28.74
CA ASP A 51 21.32 8.85 -30.07
C ASP A 51 20.15 8.42 -30.97
N SER A 52 19.21 7.61 -30.47
CA SER A 52 18.04 7.17 -31.24
C SER A 52 17.17 8.35 -31.69
N ASP A 53 16.69 8.30 -32.93
CA ASP A 53 15.72 9.26 -33.48
C ASP A 53 14.29 8.98 -33.01
N ASP A 54 14.02 7.78 -32.46
CA ASP A 54 12.73 7.49 -31.81
C ASP A 54 12.67 8.16 -30.43
N PRO A 55 11.70 9.06 -30.17
CA PRO A 55 11.61 9.78 -28.90
C PRO A 55 11.41 8.88 -27.68
N GLU A 56 10.78 7.71 -27.84
CA GLU A 56 10.53 6.79 -26.73
C GLU A 56 11.81 6.04 -26.34
N GLU A 57 12.58 5.55 -27.32
CA GLU A 57 13.90 4.95 -27.08
C GLU A 57 14.90 5.99 -26.54
N SER A 58 14.85 7.23 -27.03
CA SER A 58 15.66 8.32 -26.48
C SER A 58 15.28 8.64 -25.03
N ALA A 59 13.98 8.67 -24.70
CA ALA A 59 13.52 8.86 -23.32
C ALA A 59 13.98 7.74 -22.38
N ARG A 60 14.08 6.48 -22.86
CA ARG A 60 14.64 5.37 -22.07
C ARG A 60 16.12 5.59 -21.75
N GLY A 61 16.90 6.05 -22.72
CA GLY A 61 18.30 6.42 -22.51
C GLY A 61 18.46 7.59 -21.54
N ILE A 62 17.65 8.64 -21.68
CA ILE A 62 17.62 9.78 -20.76
C ILE A 62 17.28 9.34 -19.33
N ALA A 63 16.25 8.52 -19.15
CA ALA A 63 15.84 8.02 -17.84
C ALA A 63 16.97 7.23 -17.15
N ALA A 64 17.66 6.35 -17.88
CA ALA A 64 18.79 5.60 -17.36
C ALA A 64 19.95 6.52 -16.93
N ARG A 65 20.36 7.46 -17.80
CA ARG A 65 21.44 8.41 -17.51
C ARG A 65 21.11 9.37 -16.37
N SER A 66 19.86 9.80 -16.24
CA SER A 66 19.43 10.69 -15.14
C SER A 66 19.59 9.97 -13.79
N LEU A 67 19.15 8.71 -13.71
CA LEU A 67 19.30 7.90 -12.50
C LEU A 67 20.77 7.57 -12.20
N ASP A 68 21.58 7.38 -13.25
CA ASP A 68 23.03 7.19 -13.09
C ASP A 68 23.75 8.47 -12.63
N GLN A 69 23.29 9.66 -12.99
CA GLN A 69 23.82 10.90 -12.41
C GLN A 69 23.45 11.02 -10.93
N LEU A 70 22.20 10.74 -10.57
CA LEU A 70 21.69 10.88 -9.20
C LEU A 70 22.32 9.90 -8.21
N ARG A 71 22.71 8.69 -8.64
CA ARG A 71 23.39 7.73 -7.76
C ARG A 71 24.81 8.17 -7.38
N HIS A 72 25.43 9.03 -8.20
CA HIS A 72 26.78 9.57 -8.01
C HIS A 72 26.78 11.03 -7.51
N GLU A 73 25.60 11.62 -7.30
CA GLU A 73 25.44 12.95 -6.75
C GLU A 73 25.82 12.95 -5.26
N ILE A 74 26.88 13.66 -4.92
CA ILE A 74 27.38 13.76 -3.53
C ILE A 74 26.32 14.42 -2.66
N ALA A 75 25.99 13.78 -1.54
CA ALA A 75 24.92 14.20 -0.63
C ALA A 75 23.52 14.29 -1.27
N GLY A 76 23.36 13.75 -2.48
CA GLY A 76 22.08 13.65 -3.18
C GLY A 76 21.13 12.65 -2.53
N PRO A 77 19.83 12.68 -2.86
CA PRO A 77 18.83 11.81 -2.24
C PRO A 77 19.06 10.32 -2.58
N PHE A 78 19.68 10.03 -3.72
CA PHE A 78 19.92 8.67 -4.21
C PHE A 78 21.37 8.21 -4.15
N GLU A 79 22.24 8.97 -3.47
CA GLU A 79 23.62 8.56 -3.21
C GLU A 79 23.66 7.15 -2.60
N ASP A 80 24.35 6.23 -3.27
CA ASP A 80 24.50 4.81 -2.88
C ASP A 80 23.17 4.05 -2.61
N ARG A 81 22.06 4.48 -3.24
CA ARG A 81 20.75 3.78 -3.11
C ARG A 81 20.50 2.71 -4.15
N PHE A 82 21.27 2.71 -5.24
CA PHE A 82 21.17 1.73 -6.32
C PHE A 82 22.34 0.76 -6.28
N ALA A 83 22.05 -0.53 -6.37
CA ALA A 83 23.09 -1.55 -6.48
C ALA A 83 23.76 -1.49 -7.88
N PRO A 84 25.10 -1.51 -7.97
CA PRO A 84 25.80 -1.65 -9.25
C PRO A 84 25.45 -2.97 -9.95
N PRO A 85 25.52 -3.03 -11.29
CA PRO A 85 25.34 -4.27 -12.03
C PRO A 85 26.30 -5.37 -11.58
N GLY A 86 25.79 -6.59 -11.47
CA GLY A 86 26.60 -7.75 -11.12
C GLY A 86 27.10 -7.80 -9.66
N VAL A 87 26.83 -6.77 -8.86
CA VAL A 87 27.21 -6.70 -7.44
C VAL A 87 25.97 -6.93 -6.57
N PRO A 88 26.04 -7.81 -5.54
CA PRO A 88 24.97 -7.94 -4.56
C PRO A 88 24.70 -6.60 -3.87
N ALA A 89 23.42 -6.26 -3.72
CA ALA A 89 23.01 -5.02 -3.06
C ALA A 89 23.48 -4.98 -1.59
N THR A 90 24.02 -3.85 -1.16
CA THR A 90 24.28 -3.57 0.26
C THR A 90 22.97 -3.24 0.99
N LYS A 91 23.03 -3.12 2.33
CA LYS A 91 21.86 -2.75 3.14
C LYS A 91 21.26 -1.39 2.76
N ASN A 92 22.07 -0.47 2.23
CA ASN A 92 21.62 0.87 1.83
C ASN A 92 21.10 0.94 0.39
N GLN A 93 21.47 -0.04 -0.45
CA GLN A 93 21.10 -0.13 -1.86
C GLN A 93 19.72 -0.76 -2.04
N VAL A 94 18.70 0.00 -1.66
CA VAL A 94 17.30 -0.46 -1.51
C VAL A 94 16.46 -0.24 -2.78
N LEU A 95 17.03 0.38 -3.81
CA LEU A 95 16.36 0.71 -5.06
C LEU A 95 16.86 -0.13 -6.23
N ALA A 96 15.93 -0.49 -7.12
CA ALA A 96 16.23 -1.23 -8.34
C ALA A 96 16.08 -0.30 -9.55
N LEU A 97 17.22 0.01 -10.20
CA LEU A 97 17.28 0.92 -11.33
C LEU A 97 16.26 0.59 -12.45
N PRO A 98 16.04 -0.69 -12.85
CA PRO A 98 15.02 -1.01 -13.85
C PRO A 98 13.58 -0.63 -13.44
N GLN A 99 13.23 -0.74 -12.15
CA GLN A 99 11.89 -0.41 -11.66
C GLN A 99 11.67 1.10 -11.64
N ILE A 100 12.67 1.86 -11.18
CA ILE A 100 12.58 3.32 -11.12
C ILE A 100 12.61 3.92 -12.53
N LYS A 101 13.46 3.39 -13.43
CA LYS A 101 13.48 3.74 -14.86
C LYS A 101 12.09 3.58 -15.48
N LEU A 102 11.46 2.42 -15.27
CA LEU A 102 10.13 2.14 -15.81
C LEU A 102 9.05 3.08 -15.25
N ALA A 103 9.09 3.39 -13.95
CA ALA A 103 8.12 4.32 -13.36
C ALA A 103 8.31 5.76 -13.82
N LEU A 104 9.56 6.22 -14.02
CA LEU A 104 9.84 7.53 -14.60
C LEU A 104 9.24 7.64 -16.00
N LEU A 105 9.43 6.63 -16.84
CA LEU A 105 8.84 6.60 -18.19
C LEU A 105 7.31 6.60 -18.14
N LYS A 106 6.71 5.80 -17.24
CA LYS A 106 5.25 5.72 -17.09
C LYS A 106 4.60 6.96 -16.46
N SER A 107 5.37 7.79 -15.76
CA SER A 107 4.86 9.02 -15.15
C SER A 107 4.39 10.05 -16.19
N GLY A 108 4.89 9.97 -17.42
CA GLY A 108 4.66 10.96 -18.47
C GLY A 108 5.52 12.22 -18.34
N LEU A 109 6.42 12.31 -17.35
CA LEU A 109 7.33 13.45 -17.18
C LEU A 109 8.31 13.62 -18.35
N LEU A 110 8.70 12.51 -19.00
CA LEU A 110 9.57 12.50 -20.19
C LEU A 110 8.80 12.48 -21.52
N GLY A 111 7.48 12.33 -21.47
CA GLY A 111 6.61 12.24 -22.62
C GLY A 111 5.84 10.92 -22.66
N ARG A 112 4.88 10.83 -23.58
CA ARG A 112 4.04 9.65 -23.76
C ARG A 112 3.48 9.57 -25.17
N ARG A 113 3.15 8.37 -25.62
CA ARG A 113 2.34 8.22 -26.84
C ARG A 113 0.90 8.59 -26.57
N SER A 114 0.35 9.42 -27.44
CA SER A 114 -1.06 9.75 -27.50
C SER A 114 -1.86 8.49 -27.83
N SER A 115 -2.85 8.18 -27.01
CA SER A 115 -3.79 7.08 -27.28
C SER A 115 -4.71 7.37 -28.46
N ARG A 116 -4.81 8.62 -28.90
CA ARG A 116 -5.71 9.05 -29.97
C ARG A 116 -5.14 8.82 -31.37
N ASP A 117 -3.87 9.15 -31.56
CA ASP A 117 -3.22 9.20 -32.88
C ASP A 117 -1.81 8.57 -32.90
N GLY A 118 -1.34 8.04 -31.77
CA GLY A 118 -0.02 7.41 -31.67
C GLY A 118 1.17 8.37 -31.68
N SER A 119 0.92 9.68 -31.81
CA SER A 119 1.96 10.71 -31.78
C SER A 119 2.66 10.75 -30.43
N TYR A 120 3.95 11.10 -30.42
CA TYR A 120 4.68 11.29 -29.18
C TYR A 120 4.47 12.70 -28.66
N LEU A 121 3.82 12.81 -27.51
CA LEU A 121 3.63 14.08 -26.82
C LEU A 121 4.81 14.33 -25.88
N PRO A 122 5.46 15.50 -25.95
CA PRO A 122 6.55 15.84 -25.05
C PRO A 122 6.04 15.87 -23.60
N GLY A 123 6.91 15.47 -22.67
CA GLY A 123 6.62 15.50 -21.25
C GLY A 123 7.02 16.82 -20.64
N ALA A 124 6.60 17.03 -19.39
CA ALA A 124 6.87 18.27 -18.66
C ALA A 124 8.36 18.63 -18.55
N LEU A 125 9.26 17.65 -18.61
CA LEU A 125 10.71 17.84 -18.48
C LEU A 125 11.42 17.84 -19.84
N THR A 126 10.69 17.65 -20.94
CA THR A 126 11.26 17.66 -22.29
C THR A 126 11.71 19.08 -22.66
N GLY A 127 13.01 19.24 -22.88
CA GLY A 127 13.62 20.48 -23.38
C GLY A 127 13.86 20.45 -24.90
N GLY A 128 14.43 21.53 -25.44
CA GLY A 128 14.73 21.63 -26.87
C GLY A 128 15.78 20.64 -27.39
N THR A 129 16.56 20.02 -26.50
CA THR A 129 17.56 18.99 -26.83
C THR A 129 17.49 17.79 -25.87
N LYS A 130 18.08 16.67 -26.27
CA LYS A 130 18.25 15.49 -25.39
C LYS A 130 19.06 15.82 -24.14
N LYS A 131 20.11 16.65 -24.29
CA LYS A 131 20.95 17.13 -23.19
C LYS A 131 20.16 17.98 -22.19
N SER A 132 19.39 18.95 -22.67
CA SER A 132 18.54 19.77 -21.79
C SER A 132 17.47 18.91 -21.10
N THR A 133 16.93 17.89 -21.77
CA THR A 133 15.96 16.97 -21.17
C THR A 133 16.59 16.14 -20.05
N LEU A 134 17.82 15.66 -20.24
CA LEU A 134 18.61 14.99 -19.20
C LEU A 134 18.87 15.91 -18.01
N GLU A 135 19.34 17.13 -18.25
CA GLU A 135 19.60 18.13 -17.20
C GLU A 135 18.32 18.45 -16.41
N ASN A 136 17.21 18.75 -17.11
CA ASN A 136 15.92 19.02 -16.48
C ASN A 136 15.43 17.85 -15.63
N THR A 137 15.62 16.62 -16.12
CA THR A 137 15.19 15.41 -15.43
C THR A 137 16.00 15.16 -14.18
N SER A 138 17.34 15.26 -14.25
CA SER A 138 18.21 15.10 -13.09
C SER A 138 17.95 16.17 -12.03
N GLN A 139 17.82 17.44 -12.42
CA GLN A 139 17.50 18.54 -11.50
C GLN A 139 16.14 18.34 -10.83
N PHE A 140 15.10 18.02 -11.60
CA PHE A 140 13.77 17.76 -11.07
C PHE A 140 13.77 16.62 -10.03
N LEU A 141 14.41 15.50 -10.37
CA LEU A 141 14.46 14.33 -9.49
C LEU A 141 15.27 14.59 -8.23
N SER A 142 16.44 15.23 -8.36
CA SER A 142 17.26 15.62 -7.19
C SER A 142 16.48 16.55 -6.27
N ALA A 143 15.89 17.63 -6.80
CA ALA A 143 15.14 18.60 -6.01
C ALA A 143 13.92 17.97 -5.32
N TYR A 144 13.10 17.21 -6.05
CA TYR A 144 11.89 16.60 -5.49
C TYR A 144 12.22 15.57 -4.40
N PHE A 145 13.13 14.64 -4.66
CA PHE A 145 13.44 13.61 -3.67
C PHE A 145 14.30 14.13 -2.52
N SER A 146 15.07 15.21 -2.72
CA SER A 146 15.69 15.95 -1.61
C SER A 146 14.63 16.55 -0.69
N ALA A 147 13.55 17.11 -1.23
CA ALA A 147 12.44 17.61 -0.41
C ALA A 147 11.73 16.48 0.35
N VAL A 148 11.49 15.32 -0.29
CA VAL A 148 10.90 14.15 0.39
C VAL A 148 11.81 13.65 1.52
N ARG A 149 13.11 13.55 1.28
CA ARG A 149 14.11 13.20 2.30
C ARG A 149 14.13 14.23 3.44
N ALA A 150 14.12 15.52 3.12
CA ALA A 150 14.15 16.59 4.10
C ALA A 150 12.89 16.63 4.99
N ALA A 151 11.73 16.24 4.45
CA ALA A 151 10.49 16.16 5.22
C ALA A 151 10.61 15.17 6.40
N ASN A 152 11.35 14.06 6.23
CA ASN A 152 11.67 13.13 7.33
C ASN A 152 12.94 12.32 7.04
N VAL A 153 14.09 12.85 7.46
CA VAL A 153 15.40 12.23 7.22
C VAL A 153 15.51 10.87 7.90
N ALA A 154 15.05 10.75 9.15
CA ALA A 154 15.14 9.49 9.91
C ALA A 154 14.40 8.35 9.18
N ARG A 155 13.19 8.62 8.66
CA ARG A 155 12.39 7.66 7.92
C ARG A 155 13.01 7.31 6.57
N TRP A 156 13.57 8.30 5.87
CA TRP A 156 14.28 8.10 4.60
C TRP A 156 15.49 7.19 4.77
N GLU A 157 16.36 7.52 5.73
CA GLU A 157 17.61 6.80 5.98
C GLU A 157 17.39 5.37 6.48
N ALA A 158 16.29 5.11 7.20
CA ALA A 158 15.93 3.78 7.65
C ALA A 158 15.53 2.81 6.52
N GLY A 159 15.14 3.32 5.35
CA GLY A 159 14.87 2.52 4.15
C GLY A 159 13.57 1.70 4.19
N PRO A 160 13.53 0.48 3.60
CA PRO A 160 12.32 -0.31 3.40
C PRO A 160 11.45 -0.58 4.64
N PRO A 161 11.99 -0.84 5.85
CA PRO A 161 11.17 -1.03 7.04
C PRO A 161 10.28 0.17 7.40
N GLN A 162 10.65 1.35 6.90
CA GLN A 162 9.95 2.61 7.15
C GLN A 162 9.24 3.18 5.91
N LEU A 163 9.26 2.45 4.80
CA LEU A 163 8.39 2.65 3.63
C LEU A 163 8.48 4.02 2.93
N LEU A 164 9.44 4.88 3.27
CA LEU A 164 9.64 6.18 2.61
C LEU A 164 10.66 6.08 1.46
N CYS A 165 11.79 5.41 1.70
CA CYS A 165 12.83 5.16 0.68
C CYS A 165 12.86 3.67 0.31
N TYR A 166 12.01 3.27 -0.64
CA TYR A 166 12.01 1.94 -1.24
C TYR A 166 11.26 1.95 -2.59
N ASN A 167 11.42 0.90 -3.39
CA ASN A 167 10.94 0.86 -4.77
C ASN A 167 9.47 1.30 -4.96
N PRO A 168 8.46 0.74 -4.26
CA PRO A 168 7.07 1.20 -4.39
C PRO A 168 6.84 2.67 -4.07
N ALA A 169 7.47 3.23 -3.03
CA ALA A 169 7.35 4.66 -2.71
C ALA A 169 7.88 5.53 -3.85
N ILE A 170 9.11 5.27 -4.31
CA ILE A 170 9.73 6.08 -5.37
C ILE A 170 8.89 6.02 -6.66
N GLN A 171 8.40 4.85 -7.03
CA GLN A 171 7.52 4.69 -8.20
C GLN A 171 6.19 5.44 -8.03
N ALA A 172 5.60 5.41 -6.83
CA ALA A 172 4.37 6.12 -6.52
C ALA A 172 4.55 7.65 -6.55
N HIS A 173 5.65 8.15 -5.99
CA HIS A 173 6.02 9.56 -6.04
C HIS A 173 6.21 10.04 -7.48
N LEU A 174 6.92 9.28 -8.32
CA LEU A 174 7.07 9.62 -9.75
C LEU A 174 5.73 9.71 -10.48
N ARG A 175 4.83 8.74 -10.24
CA ARG A 175 3.47 8.79 -10.78
C ARG A 175 2.72 10.03 -10.27
N LEU A 176 2.78 10.31 -8.98
CA LEU A 176 2.13 11.47 -8.37
C LEU A 176 2.64 12.79 -8.98
N CYS A 177 3.94 12.95 -9.16
CA CYS A 177 4.51 14.11 -9.84
C CYS A 177 3.92 14.28 -11.25
N GLY A 178 3.85 13.21 -12.04
CA GLY A 178 3.26 13.25 -13.38
C GLY A 178 1.77 13.64 -13.40
N GLU A 179 0.99 13.14 -12.43
CA GLU A 179 -0.43 13.51 -12.26
C GLU A 179 -0.60 14.98 -11.85
N VAL A 180 0.19 15.43 -10.87
CA VAL A 180 0.11 16.79 -10.33
C VAL A 180 0.55 17.82 -11.36
N VAL A 181 1.65 17.58 -12.08
CA VAL A 181 2.10 18.50 -13.14
C VAL A 181 1.01 18.65 -14.21
N ARG A 182 0.41 17.55 -14.65
CA ARG A 182 -0.68 17.59 -15.62
C ARG A 182 -1.88 18.38 -15.12
N HIS A 183 -2.25 18.19 -13.86
CA HIS A 183 -3.32 18.95 -13.22
C HIS A 183 -2.99 20.46 -13.18
N LEU A 184 -1.77 20.82 -12.73
CA LEU A 184 -1.33 22.21 -12.64
C LEU A 184 -1.23 22.88 -14.02
N THR A 185 -0.83 22.15 -15.06
CA THR A 185 -0.83 22.66 -16.43
C THR A 185 -2.24 22.92 -16.95
N GLN A 186 -3.20 22.05 -16.63
CA GLN A 186 -4.58 22.21 -17.07
C GLN A 186 -5.33 23.32 -16.31
N TYR A 187 -5.08 23.48 -15.01
CA TYR A 187 -5.93 24.32 -14.13
C TYR A 187 -5.22 25.53 -13.52
N SER A 188 -3.89 25.57 -13.46
CA SER A 188 -3.12 26.58 -12.71
C SER A 188 -2.16 27.42 -13.55
N LYS A 189 -2.35 27.45 -14.88
CA LYS A 189 -1.48 28.18 -15.85
C LYS A 189 0.02 27.88 -15.69
N LEU A 190 0.38 26.68 -15.23
CA LEU A 190 1.77 26.24 -15.27
C LEU A 190 2.11 25.81 -16.70
N ASP A 191 3.05 26.48 -17.34
CA ASP A 191 3.72 25.94 -18.53
C ASP A 191 5.04 25.26 -18.09
N PRO A 192 5.12 23.91 -18.11
CA PRO A 192 6.33 23.21 -17.72
C PRO A 192 7.51 23.47 -18.66
N HIS A 193 7.27 23.77 -19.93
CA HIS A 193 8.33 23.99 -20.92
C HIS A 193 8.97 25.37 -20.83
N GLU A 194 8.30 26.31 -20.17
CA GLU A 194 8.81 27.66 -19.87
C GLU A 194 9.22 27.84 -18.40
N SER A 195 9.19 26.77 -17.60
CA SER A 195 9.53 26.81 -16.17
C SER A 195 10.81 26.03 -15.87
N ASP A 196 11.64 26.56 -14.98
CA ASP A 196 12.78 25.81 -14.45
C ASP A 196 12.31 24.58 -13.65
N PRO A 197 13.03 23.45 -13.70
CA PRO A 197 12.65 22.22 -12.99
C PRO A 197 12.39 22.41 -11.50
N GLU A 198 13.18 23.25 -10.83
CA GLU A 198 13.02 23.56 -9.41
C GLU A 198 11.70 24.30 -9.13
N VAL A 199 11.29 25.23 -10.00
CA VAL A 199 10.00 25.94 -9.88
C VAL A 199 8.84 24.97 -10.07
N ILE A 200 8.96 24.00 -10.97
CA ILE A 200 7.96 22.93 -11.13
C ILE A 200 7.87 22.13 -9.82
N VAL A 201 9.01 21.75 -9.23
CA VAL A 201 9.07 21.03 -7.95
C VAL A 201 8.43 21.83 -6.82
N GLU A 202 8.72 23.12 -6.68
CA GLU A 202 8.11 23.99 -5.67
C GLU A 202 6.58 24.00 -5.77
N LYS A 203 6.05 24.12 -6.99
CA LYS A 203 4.59 24.07 -7.23
C LYS A 203 4.00 22.71 -6.88
N ILE A 204 4.68 21.61 -7.21
CA ILE A 204 4.25 20.26 -6.82
C ILE A 204 4.24 20.13 -5.30
N ILE A 205 5.30 20.56 -4.60
CA ILE A 205 5.39 20.48 -3.13
C ILE A 205 4.26 21.30 -2.49
N GLY A 206 4.04 22.53 -2.97
CA GLY A 206 2.96 23.39 -2.49
C GLY A 206 1.58 22.76 -2.68
N PHE A 207 1.33 22.14 -3.84
CA PHE A 207 0.08 21.44 -4.12
C PHE A 207 -0.08 20.17 -3.26
N CYS A 208 1.01 19.44 -3.06
CA CYS A 208 1.07 18.22 -2.26
C CYS A 208 1.36 18.47 -0.78
N LYS A 209 1.13 19.69 -0.27
CA LYS A 209 1.47 20.07 1.11
C LYS A 209 0.93 19.09 2.15
N SER A 210 -0.30 18.60 2.00
CA SER A 210 -0.91 17.62 2.90
C SER A 210 -0.13 16.30 2.99
N LEU A 211 0.44 15.83 1.88
CA LEU A 211 1.31 14.65 1.86
C LEU A 211 2.64 14.93 2.56
N PHE A 212 3.26 16.08 2.29
CA PHE A 212 4.53 16.46 2.94
C PHE A 212 4.37 16.68 4.45
N ASP A 213 3.28 17.32 4.87
CA ASP A 213 2.93 17.48 6.28
C ASP A 213 2.73 16.12 6.97
N PHE A 214 2.12 15.14 6.30
CA PHE A 214 1.96 13.79 6.82
C PHE A 214 3.29 13.03 6.91
N ILE A 215 4.17 13.14 5.91
CA ILE A 215 5.53 12.57 5.95
C ILE A 215 6.31 13.13 7.14
N SER A 216 6.20 14.44 7.38
CA SER A 216 6.95 15.13 8.43
C SER A 216 6.42 14.85 9.85
N ASN A 217 5.10 14.89 10.04
CA ASN A 217 4.49 14.86 11.37
C ASN A 217 3.84 13.52 11.76
N GLY A 218 3.56 12.64 10.80
CA GLY A 218 2.92 11.35 11.08
C GLY A 218 3.82 10.43 11.90
N THR A 219 3.24 9.71 12.86
CA THR A 219 3.94 8.67 13.62
C THR A 219 4.35 7.52 12.68
N ASP A 220 5.34 6.73 13.09
CA ASP A 220 5.77 5.57 12.28
C ASP A 220 4.66 4.53 12.16
N GLU A 221 3.82 4.38 13.19
CA GLU A 221 2.65 3.51 13.17
C GLU A 221 1.62 3.99 12.14
N ALA A 222 1.26 5.28 12.16
CA ALA A 222 0.30 5.85 11.20
C ALA A 222 0.85 5.81 9.76
N PHE A 223 2.15 6.06 9.60
CA PHE A 223 2.79 5.98 8.29
C PHE A 223 2.79 4.55 7.74
N LYS A 224 3.12 3.56 8.59
CA LYS A 224 3.05 2.15 8.24
C LYS A 224 1.64 1.71 7.92
N ASP A 225 0.66 2.04 8.75
CA ASP A 225 -0.74 1.69 8.51
C ASP A 225 -1.22 2.18 7.13
N ARG A 226 -0.92 3.44 6.80
CA ARG A 226 -1.33 4.03 5.52
C ARG A 226 -0.58 3.46 4.31
N PHE A 227 0.74 3.33 4.41
CA PHE A 227 1.61 3.04 3.26
C PHE A 227 2.11 1.60 3.19
N TYR A 228 1.75 0.75 4.14
CA TYR A 228 2.06 -0.66 4.07
C TYR A 228 1.40 -1.27 2.83
N VAL A 229 2.23 -2.01 2.11
CA VAL A 229 1.80 -2.75 0.93
C VAL A 229 2.12 -4.22 1.14
N PRO A 230 1.11 -5.10 1.11
CA PRO A 230 1.34 -6.54 1.10
C PRO A 230 2.08 -6.96 -0.18
N PHE A 231 2.83 -8.07 -0.12
CA PHE A 231 3.61 -8.56 -1.25
C PHE A 231 2.74 -8.77 -2.51
N GLY A 232 3.19 -8.25 -3.66
CA GLY A 232 2.51 -8.40 -4.96
C GLY A 232 2.83 -7.26 -5.94
N SER A 233 2.39 -7.41 -7.19
CA SER A 233 2.62 -6.45 -8.28
C SER A 233 1.83 -5.13 -8.15
N GLY A 234 0.79 -5.09 -7.30
CA GLY A 234 -0.06 -3.92 -7.09
C GLY A 234 0.53 -2.83 -6.18
N GLY A 235 1.73 -3.03 -5.65
CA GLY A 235 2.25 -2.21 -4.57
C GLY A 235 2.46 -0.73 -4.85
N PRO A 236 3.16 -0.37 -5.94
CA PRO A 236 3.32 1.02 -6.36
C PRO A 236 1.98 1.74 -6.57
N ALA A 237 0.98 1.05 -7.12
CA ALA A 237 -0.34 1.62 -7.35
C ALA A 237 -1.08 1.92 -6.04
N ARG A 238 -1.05 0.99 -5.07
CA ARG A 238 -1.66 1.18 -3.75
C ARG A 238 -1.05 2.37 -3.01
N TYR A 239 0.29 2.44 -2.97
CA TYR A 239 1.01 3.55 -2.35
C TYR A 239 0.63 4.88 -3.01
N PHE A 240 0.60 4.91 -4.35
CA PHE A 240 0.20 6.09 -5.11
C PHE A 240 -1.21 6.55 -4.73
N TYR A 241 -2.21 5.67 -4.70
CA TYR A 241 -3.58 6.09 -4.37
C TYR A 241 -3.71 6.58 -2.93
N ARG A 242 -2.96 6.00 -1.98
CA ARG A 242 -2.92 6.49 -0.59
C ARG A 242 -2.26 7.86 -0.46
N ALA A 243 -1.23 8.14 -1.25
CA ALA A 243 -0.63 9.47 -1.34
C ALA A 243 -1.57 10.47 -2.03
N ALA A 244 -2.19 10.06 -3.14
CA ALA A 244 -3.14 10.89 -3.88
C ALA A 244 -4.40 11.22 -3.07
N GLU A 245 -4.88 10.30 -2.23
CA GLU A 245 -5.97 10.53 -1.27
C GLU A 245 -5.66 11.71 -0.34
N LEU A 246 -4.46 11.75 0.27
CA LEU A 246 -4.04 12.88 1.11
C LEU A 246 -4.03 14.20 0.34
N VAL A 247 -3.57 14.19 -0.91
CA VAL A 247 -3.54 15.39 -1.77
C VAL A 247 -4.96 15.83 -2.14
N ALA A 248 -5.85 14.90 -2.50
CA ALA A 248 -7.23 15.17 -2.90
C ALA A 248 -8.10 15.70 -1.75
N GLN A 249 -7.83 15.29 -0.51
CA GLN A 249 -8.52 15.82 0.68
C GLN A 249 -8.33 17.33 0.84
N ALA A 250 -7.14 17.85 0.48
CA ALA A 250 -6.85 19.29 0.50
C ALA A 250 -7.22 19.99 -0.82
N ASN A 251 -7.38 19.24 -1.91
CA ASN A 251 -7.61 19.74 -3.26
C ASN A 251 -8.72 18.94 -3.95
N SER A 252 -9.98 19.32 -3.74
CA SER A 252 -11.16 18.54 -4.20
C SER A 252 -11.24 18.29 -5.72
N ASN A 253 -10.54 19.09 -6.51
CA ASN A 253 -10.51 18.96 -7.97
C ASN A 253 -9.39 18.04 -8.48
N PHE A 254 -8.53 17.54 -7.58
CA PHE A 254 -7.49 16.57 -7.91
C PHE A 254 -8.07 15.15 -7.89
N ASP A 255 -8.36 14.63 -9.08
CA ASP A 255 -9.00 13.31 -9.27
C ASP A 255 -8.20 12.50 -10.31
N PRO A 256 -7.03 11.95 -9.93
CA PRO A 256 -6.23 11.16 -10.86
C PRO A 256 -6.93 9.83 -11.17
N ASP A 257 -6.74 9.35 -12.41
CA ASP A 257 -7.39 8.14 -12.92
C ASP A 257 -7.20 6.93 -11.98
N GLY A 258 -8.32 6.31 -11.62
CA GLY A 258 -8.37 5.12 -10.76
C GLY A 258 -8.47 5.39 -9.26
N LEU A 259 -8.37 6.64 -8.79
CA LEU A 259 -8.43 6.96 -7.37
C LEU A 259 -9.81 6.62 -6.77
N LYS A 260 -10.89 7.03 -7.43
CA LYS A 260 -12.26 6.77 -6.95
C LYS A 260 -12.56 5.28 -6.87
N GLU A 261 -12.18 4.51 -7.89
CA GLU A 261 -12.35 3.07 -7.93
C GLU A 261 -11.55 2.38 -6.83
N PHE A 262 -10.32 2.83 -6.57
CA PHE A 262 -9.48 2.31 -5.49
C PHE A 262 -10.09 2.55 -4.10
N LEU A 263 -10.60 3.77 -3.85
CA LEU A 263 -11.26 4.11 -2.58
C LEU A 263 -12.56 3.32 -2.41
N ALA A 264 -13.37 3.17 -3.47
CA ALA A 264 -14.58 2.37 -3.44
C ALA A 264 -14.29 0.86 -3.21
N GLY A 265 -13.26 0.32 -3.85
CA GLY A 265 -12.83 -1.08 -3.67
C GLY A 265 -12.34 -1.35 -2.25
N THR A 266 -11.50 -0.47 -1.70
CA THR A 266 -11.03 -0.57 -0.31
C THR A 266 -12.20 -0.59 0.68
N ASN A 267 -13.18 0.30 0.49
CA ASN A 267 -14.37 0.34 1.34
C ASN A 267 -15.19 -0.96 1.25
N LYS A 268 -15.27 -1.57 0.07
CA LYS A 268 -15.97 -2.85 -0.12
C LYS A 268 -15.24 -3.99 0.58
N ASP A 269 -13.92 -4.11 0.43
CA ASP A 269 -13.11 -5.16 1.04
C ASP A 269 -13.14 -5.08 2.58
N THR A 270 -12.97 -3.87 3.14
CA THR A 270 -13.09 -3.62 4.59
C THR A 270 -14.47 -3.99 5.09
N ARG A 271 -15.53 -3.67 4.34
CA ARG A 271 -16.90 -4.04 4.69
C ARG A 271 -17.11 -5.54 4.73
N GLU A 272 -16.58 -6.27 3.75
CA GLU A 272 -16.68 -7.73 3.70
C GLU A 272 -15.93 -8.39 4.87
N GLU A 273 -14.75 -7.89 5.23
CA GLU A 273 -14.01 -8.38 6.40
C GLU A 273 -14.75 -8.11 7.71
N CYS A 274 -15.25 -6.88 7.90
CA CYS A 274 -16.06 -6.56 9.08
C CYS A 274 -17.30 -7.45 9.19
N ASN A 275 -17.97 -7.73 8.06
CA ASN A 275 -19.11 -8.65 8.05
C ASN A 275 -18.71 -10.07 8.47
N ARG A 276 -17.55 -10.57 8.04
CA ARG A 276 -17.01 -11.87 8.48
C ARG A 276 -16.73 -11.88 9.99
N LEU A 277 -16.09 -10.83 10.51
CA LEU A 277 -15.81 -10.68 11.94
C LEU A 277 -17.10 -10.63 12.76
N VAL A 278 -18.10 -9.85 12.33
CA VAL A 278 -19.41 -9.77 13.00
C VAL A 278 -20.10 -11.14 13.04
N SER A 279 -20.10 -11.87 11.92
CA SER A 279 -20.67 -13.23 11.89
C SER A 279 -19.94 -14.13 12.87
N TRP A 280 -18.61 -14.18 12.79
CA TRP A 280 -17.79 -15.04 13.64
C TRP A 280 -17.97 -14.73 15.14
N VAL A 281 -17.92 -13.46 15.55
CA VAL A 281 -18.13 -13.08 16.96
C VAL A 281 -19.53 -13.47 17.43
N THR A 282 -20.54 -13.27 16.59
CA THR A 282 -21.93 -13.65 16.91
C THR A 282 -22.03 -15.15 17.16
N ASP A 283 -21.50 -15.95 16.24
CA ASP A 283 -21.57 -17.41 16.31
C ASP A 283 -20.78 -17.97 17.50
N GLU A 284 -19.58 -17.46 17.75
CA GLU A 284 -18.73 -17.91 18.86
C GLU A 284 -19.33 -17.58 20.22
N VAL A 285 -19.82 -16.34 20.42
CA VAL A 285 -20.43 -15.94 21.69
C VAL A 285 -21.71 -16.73 21.94
N HIS A 286 -22.57 -16.87 20.92
CA HIS A 286 -23.80 -17.64 21.03
C HIS A 286 -23.50 -19.10 21.35
N GLY A 287 -22.66 -19.73 20.54
CA GLY A 287 -22.27 -21.12 20.69
C GLY A 287 -21.64 -21.39 22.06
N PHE A 288 -20.73 -20.52 22.51
CA PHE A 288 -20.09 -20.65 23.81
C PHE A 288 -21.09 -20.55 24.97
N VAL A 289 -21.99 -19.56 24.95
CA VAL A 289 -22.99 -19.39 26.01
C VAL A 289 -23.91 -20.61 26.09
N VAL A 290 -24.43 -21.07 24.95
CA VAL A 290 -25.32 -22.24 24.92
C VAL A 290 -24.59 -23.51 25.38
N ARG A 291 -23.37 -23.76 24.89
CA ARG A 291 -22.57 -24.92 25.31
C ARG A 291 -22.34 -24.89 26.81
N ARG A 292 -21.90 -23.77 27.37
CA ARG A 292 -21.55 -23.70 28.79
C ARG A 292 -22.76 -23.85 29.72
N LEU A 293 -23.92 -23.30 29.34
CA LEU A 293 -25.15 -23.53 30.12
C LEU A 293 -25.60 -24.99 30.05
N ARG A 294 -25.48 -25.63 28.87
CA ARG A 294 -25.81 -27.05 28.70
C ARG A 294 -24.87 -27.95 29.50
N ASP A 295 -23.58 -27.65 29.53
CA ASP A 295 -22.60 -28.41 30.33
C ASP A 295 -22.94 -28.37 31.83
N GLU A 296 -23.42 -27.23 32.34
CA GLU A 296 -23.74 -27.05 33.76
C GLU A 296 -25.11 -27.63 34.15
N HIS A 297 -26.11 -27.49 33.28
CA HIS A 297 -27.51 -27.77 33.62
C HIS A 297 -28.16 -28.90 32.80
N GLY A 298 -27.41 -29.56 31.92
CA GLY A 298 -27.89 -30.64 31.07
C GLY A 298 -28.91 -30.19 30.02
N ASP A 299 -29.74 -31.12 29.55
CA ASP A 299 -30.69 -30.85 28.45
C ASP A 299 -31.79 -29.84 28.80
N ASP A 300 -32.11 -29.67 30.09
CA ASP A 300 -33.09 -28.69 30.57
C ASP A 300 -32.48 -27.31 30.88
N PHE A 301 -31.24 -27.06 30.45
CA PHE A 301 -30.52 -25.81 30.75
C PHE A 301 -31.33 -24.56 30.40
N PHE A 302 -32.09 -24.59 29.31
CA PHE A 302 -32.86 -23.43 28.88
C PHE A 302 -33.94 -23.06 29.89
N ASN A 303 -34.56 -24.04 30.54
CA ASN A 303 -35.55 -23.77 31.57
C ASN A 303 -34.93 -23.32 32.89
N VAL A 304 -33.80 -23.92 33.26
CA VAL A 304 -33.09 -23.70 34.53
C VAL A 304 -32.31 -22.37 34.54
N ALA A 305 -31.51 -22.12 33.50
CA ALA A 305 -30.57 -21.00 33.43
C ALA A 305 -31.19 -19.71 32.88
N VAL A 306 -32.22 -19.80 32.03
CA VAL A 306 -32.91 -18.63 31.47
C VAL A 306 -34.16 -18.31 32.30
N ARG A 307 -33.98 -17.67 33.46
CA ARG A 307 -35.10 -17.36 34.37
C ARG A 307 -36.01 -16.23 33.87
N ASN A 308 -35.51 -15.35 33.01
CA ASN A 308 -36.28 -14.24 32.48
C ASN A 308 -37.37 -14.74 31.50
N LYS A 309 -38.63 -14.64 31.93
CA LYS A 309 -39.81 -15.07 31.15
C LYS A 309 -39.98 -14.30 29.85
N GLU A 310 -39.55 -13.04 29.77
CA GLU A 310 -39.64 -12.23 28.55
C GLU A 310 -38.69 -12.75 27.47
N ILE A 311 -37.47 -13.16 27.85
CA ILE A 311 -36.50 -13.75 26.93
C ILE A 311 -37.07 -15.05 26.34
N LYS A 312 -37.63 -15.92 27.19
CA LYS A 312 -38.30 -17.15 26.76
C LYS A 312 -39.47 -16.88 25.81
N LYS A 313 -40.30 -15.88 26.15
CA LYS A 313 -41.45 -15.50 25.32
C LYS A 313 -41.01 -15.03 23.94
N LYS A 314 -40.00 -14.16 23.84
CA LYS A 314 -39.48 -13.66 22.57
C LYS A 314 -38.86 -14.77 21.72
N ALA A 315 -38.08 -15.66 22.31
CA ALA A 315 -37.52 -16.81 21.60
C ALA A 315 -38.62 -17.72 21.05
N TYR A 316 -39.68 -17.94 21.84
CA TYR A 316 -40.84 -18.72 21.40
C TYR A 316 -41.62 -18.02 20.27
N GLU A 317 -41.88 -16.71 20.37
CA GLU A 317 -42.51 -15.92 19.31
C GLU A 317 -41.72 -16.03 18.00
N LYS A 318 -40.40 -15.79 18.03
CA LYS A 318 -39.52 -15.95 16.86
C LYS A 318 -39.53 -17.36 16.27
N SER A 319 -39.66 -18.38 17.13
CA SER A 319 -39.73 -19.78 16.69
C SER A 319 -41.02 -20.10 15.94
N LEU A 320 -42.14 -19.44 16.27
CA LEU A 320 -43.40 -19.62 15.56
C LEU A 320 -43.38 -18.94 14.18
N ASP A 321 -42.64 -17.85 14.08
CA ASP A 321 -42.51 -17.05 12.85
C ASP A 321 -41.40 -17.58 11.90
N ASP A 322 -40.68 -18.65 12.27
CA ASP A 322 -39.60 -19.21 11.45
C ASP A 322 -40.18 -19.98 10.24
N PRO A 323 -39.99 -19.50 8.99
CA PRO A 323 -40.52 -20.14 7.80
C PRO A 323 -39.89 -21.50 7.50
N ALA A 324 -38.72 -21.81 8.08
CA ALA A 324 -38.06 -23.11 7.97
C ALA A 324 -38.57 -24.13 9.01
N GLY A 325 -39.53 -23.72 9.85
CA GLY A 325 -40.06 -24.52 10.96
C GLY A 325 -39.32 -24.27 12.28
N PRO A 326 -39.94 -24.62 13.42
CA PRO A 326 -39.41 -24.32 14.75
C PRO A 326 -38.13 -25.11 15.05
N LYS A 327 -37.10 -24.38 15.49
CA LYS A 327 -35.82 -24.92 16.00
C LYS A 327 -35.79 -24.86 17.54
N PRO A 328 -34.77 -25.42 18.20
CA PRO A 328 -34.58 -25.22 19.63
C PRO A 328 -34.58 -23.73 20.02
N LEU A 329 -35.20 -23.39 21.15
CA LEU A 329 -35.46 -21.98 21.52
C LEU A 329 -34.16 -21.17 21.70
N GLU A 330 -33.07 -21.83 22.08
CA GLU A 330 -31.76 -21.22 22.18
C GLU A 330 -31.25 -20.65 20.85
N THR A 331 -31.72 -21.14 19.69
CA THR A 331 -31.34 -20.62 18.37
C THR A 331 -31.86 -19.20 18.12
N TYR A 332 -32.92 -18.78 18.83
CA TYR A 332 -33.59 -17.50 18.61
C TYR A 332 -33.16 -16.38 19.58
N LEU A 333 -32.14 -16.64 20.39
CA LEU A 333 -31.56 -15.65 21.30
C LEU A 333 -30.70 -14.65 20.53
N ASP A 334 -31.02 -13.36 20.64
CA ASP A 334 -30.17 -12.29 20.16
C ASP A 334 -29.04 -12.00 21.16
N LEU A 335 -28.00 -11.30 20.70
CA LEU A 335 -26.87 -10.90 21.52
C LEU A 335 -27.25 -10.14 22.80
N ILE A 336 -28.26 -9.27 22.73
CA ILE A 336 -28.78 -8.54 23.91
C ILE A 336 -29.36 -9.52 24.93
N GLU A 337 -30.05 -10.56 24.47
CA GLU A 337 -30.63 -11.59 25.35
C GLU A 337 -29.53 -12.48 25.93
N LEU A 338 -28.53 -12.86 25.14
CA LEU A 338 -27.34 -13.58 25.62
C LEU A 338 -26.61 -12.79 26.71
N LYS A 339 -26.39 -11.48 26.52
CA LYS A 339 -25.79 -10.60 27.54
C LYS A 339 -26.60 -10.63 28.83
N LYS A 340 -27.93 -10.49 28.75
CA LYS A 340 -28.82 -10.53 29.92
C LYS A 340 -28.77 -11.87 30.65
N ILE A 341 -28.63 -12.98 29.93
CA ILE A 341 -28.50 -14.32 30.52
C ILE A 341 -27.16 -14.44 31.24
N VAL A 342 -26.07 -14.05 30.59
CA VAL A 342 -24.70 -14.10 31.12
C VAL A 342 -24.54 -13.22 32.37
N GLU A 343 -25.16 -12.04 32.39
CA GLU A 343 -24.98 -11.07 33.47
C GLU A 343 -25.77 -11.42 34.75
N THR A 344 -26.64 -12.43 34.73
CA THR A 344 -27.36 -12.87 35.94
C THR A 344 -26.38 -13.37 37.02
N PRO A 345 -26.62 -13.10 38.32
CA PRO A 345 -25.72 -13.51 39.39
C PRO A 345 -25.41 -15.01 39.43
N GLU A 346 -26.40 -15.84 39.09
CA GLU A 346 -26.29 -17.30 39.09
C GLU A 346 -25.43 -17.81 37.93
N ASN A 347 -25.54 -17.21 36.74
CA ASN A 347 -24.82 -17.65 35.56
C ASN A 347 -23.42 -17.01 35.44
N TRP A 348 -23.23 -15.81 36.01
CA TRP A 348 -21.99 -15.05 35.85
C TRP A 348 -20.69 -15.81 36.18
N PRO A 349 -20.63 -16.65 37.24
CA PRO A 349 -19.45 -17.45 37.52
C PRO A 349 -19.00 -18.34 36.34
N LEU A 350 -19.92 -18.81 35.51
CA LEU A 350 -19.63 -19.65 34.35
C LEU A 350 -18.94 -18.90 33.21
N PHE A 351 -19.10 -17.57 33.17
CA PHE A 351 -18.74 -16.74 32.02
C PHE A 351 -17.67 -15.70 32.30
N LYS A 352 -17.41 -15.40 33.58
CA LYS A 352 -16.50 -14.33 34.00
C LYS A 352 -15.12 -14.45 33.37
N GLU A 353 -14.52 -15.64 33.32
CA GLU A 353 -13.17 -15.83 32.79
C GLU A 353 -13.10 -15.59 31.28
N ALA A 354 -14.12 -16.05 30.56
CA ALA A 354 -14.19 -16.02 29.11
C ALA A 354 -14.65 -14.66 28.54
N LEU A 355 -15.69 -14.07 29.13
CA LEU A 355 -16.40 -12.91 28.54
C LEU A 355 -16.12 -11.59 29.26
N SER A 356 -15.46 -11.59 30.42
CA SER A 356 -15.14 -10.36 31.14
C SER A 356 -13.75 -9.83 30.79
N PHE A 357 -13.67 -8.95 29.78
CA PHE A 357 -12.42 -8.26 29.42
C PHE A 357 -12.65 -6.76 29.14
N PRO A 358 -11.77 -5.87 29.63
CA PRO A 358 -11.89 -4.44 29.43
C PRO A 358 -11.56 -4.04 27.99
N LEU A 359 -12.31 -3.07 27.45
CA LEU A 359 -11.86 -2.34 26.26
C LEU A 359 -10.64 -1.48 26.60
N PRO A 360 -9.77 -1.14 25.61
CA PRO A 360 -8.52 -0.41 25.85
C PRO A 360 -8.68 0.90 26.64
N GLU A 361 -9.76 1.64 26.39
CA GLU A 361 -10.05 2.94 27.04
C GLU A 361 -11.01 2.84 28.23
N GLN A 362 -11.39 1.62 28.63
CA GLN A 362 -12.35 1.42 29.70
C GLN A 362 -11.70 1.58 31.09
N SER A 363 -12.43 2.22 32.01
CA SER A 363 -12.04 2.37 33.40
C SER A 363 -11.75 1.02 34.07
N LYS A 364 -10.60 0.89 34.74
CA LYS A 364 -10.21 -0.30 35.48
C LYS A 364 -10.95 -0.39 36.84
N GLY A 365 -11.11 -1.60 37.35
CA GLY A 365 -11.74 -1.90 38.65
C GLY A 365 -13.22 -2.27 38.61
N LEU A 366 -13.82 -2.47 37.42
CA LEU A 366 -15.22 -2.87 37.30
C LEU A 366 -15.41 -4.35 37.65
N ALA A 367 -16.58 -4.68 38.24
CA ALA A 367 -16.94 -6.04 38.61
C ALA A 367 -17.21 -6.95 37.39
N LYS A 368 -17.66 -6.36 36.27
CA LYS A 368 -17.95 -7.03 35.00
C LYS A 368 -17.52 -6.14 33.84
N TYR A 369 -16.79 -6.68 32.88
CA TYR A 369 -16.42 -5.96 31.66
C TYR A 369 -17.21 -6.51 30.46
N LEU A 370 -18.46 -6.08 30.34
CA LEU A 370 -19.37 -6.48 29.25
C LEU A 370 -19.72 -5.34 28.30
N LYS A 371 -19.05 -4.17 28.44
CA LYS A 371 -19.27 -3.01 27.56
C LYS A 371 -19.00 -3.37 26.09
N TRP A 372 -18.00 -4.20 25.84
CA TRP A 372 -17.68 -4.66 24.48
C TRP A 372 -18.85 -5.38 23.79
N LEU A 373 -19.76 -6.06 24.52
CA LEU A 373 -20.97 -6.66 23.93
C LEU A 373 -21.98 -5.61 23.50
N GLU A 374 -22.07 -4.49 24.21
CA GLU A 374 -22.95 -3.37 23.89
C GLU A 374 -22.41 -2.64 22.65
N ASP A 375 -21.12 -2.31 22.67
CA ASP A 375 -20.45 -1.63 21.55
C ASP A 375 -20.46 -2.53 20.29
N PHE A 376 -20.19 -3.83 20.44
CA PHE A 376 -20.31 -4.81 19.35
C PHE A 376 -21.74 -4.92 18.80
N ASN A 377 -22.76 -4.84 19.67
CA ASN A 377 -24.15 -4.89 19.22
C ASN A 377 -24.51 -3.70 18.33
N GLU A 378 -23.95 -2.51 18.60
CA GLU A 378 -24.13 -1.34 17.72
C GLU A 378 -23.46 -1.56 16.36
N VAL A 379 -22.23 -2.06 16.33
CA VAL A 379 -21.52 -2.41 15.09
C VAL A 379 -22.26 -3.49 14.30
N ARG A 380 -22.77 -4.53 14.96
CA ARG A 380 -23.56 -5.61 14.33
C ARG A 380 -24.81 -5.09 13.60
N LYS A 381 -25.40 -3.97 14.03
CA LYS A 381 -26.55 -3.37 13.33
C LYS A 381 -26.19 -2.84 11.93
N ILE A 382 -24.92 -2.56 11.65
CA ILE A 382 -24.44 -2.20 10.30
C ILE A 382 -24.54 -3.41 9.37
N TRP A 383 -24.18 -4.60 9.86
CA TRP A 383 -24.34 -5.86 9.13
C TRP A 383 -25.82 -6.23 8.93
N ALA A 384 -26.63 -6.17 9.99
CA ALA A 384 -28.04 -6.56 9.95
C ALA A 384 -28.92 -5.59 9.13
N HIS A 385 -28.57 -4.30 9.11
CA HIS A 385 -29.30 -3.26 8.39
C HIS A 385 -28.31 -2.40 7.56
N PRO A 386 -27.84 -2.92 6.42
CA PRO A 386 -26.70 -2.35 5.69
C PRO A 386 -27.00 -1.04 4.96
N TYR A 387 -28.27 -0.74 4.67
CA TYR A 387 -28.66 0.40 3.86
C TYR A 387 -28.27 1.73 4.54
N GLY A 388 -27.45 2.54 3.85
CA GLY A 388 -27.00 3.84 4.34
C GLY A 388 -26.03 3.79 5.53
N ARG A 389 -25.48 2.62 5.88
CA ARG A 389 -24.55 2.45 7.00
C ARG A 389 -23.20 1.91 6.51
N SER A 390 -22.13 2.42 7.09
CA SER A 390 -20.74 2.00 6.84
C SER A 390 -20.02 1.79 8.17
N TYR A 391 -19.02 0.92 8.17
CA TYR A 391 -18.09 0.79 9.29
C TYR A 391 -17.14 1.99 9.29
N SER A 392 -16.92 2.55 10.48
CA SER A 392 -15.86 3.52 10.76
C SER A 392 -14.55 2.81 11.11
N ASP A 393 -13.43 3.54 11.12
CA ASP A 393 -12.14 2.98 11.55
C ASP A 393 -12.18 2.48 13.00
N ASP A 394 -12.95 3.15 13.87
CA ASP A 394 -13.17 2.73 15.26
C ASP A 394 -13.94 1.40 15.33
N ASP A 395 -14.92 1.19 14.44
CA ASP A 395 -15.67 -0.07 14.37
C ASP A 395 -14.75 -1.23 13.94
N VAL A 396 -13.85 -0.98 12.99
CA VAL A 396 -12.86 -1.97 12.53
C VAL A 396 -11.94 -2.36 13.69
N ALA A 397 -11.34 -1.37 14.36
CA ALA A 397 -10.43 -1.60 15.48
C ALA A 397 -11.11 -2.35 16.64
N LEU A 398 -12.37 -2.02 16.93
CA LEU A 398 -13.18 -2.71 17.93
C LEU A 398 -13.38 -4.19 17.59
N LEU A 399 -13.76 -4.50 16.33
CA LEU A 399 -13.99 -5.88 15.88
C LEU A 399 -12.71 -6.74 15.96
N GLU A 400 -11.58 -6.19 15.53
CA GLU A 400 -10.27 -6.87 15.61
C GLU A 400 -9.85 -7.12 17.07
N PHE A 401 -10.04 -6.13 17.94
CA PHE A 401 -9.76 -6.26 19.37
C PHE A 401 -10.60 -7.37 20.01
N ILE A 402 -11.91 -7.37 19.77
CA ILE A 402 -12.82 -8.39 20.29
C ILE A 402 -12.42 -9.77 19.77
N GLN A 403 -12.12 -9.90 18.47
CA GLN A 403 -11.67 -11.16 17.90
C GLN A 403 -10.42 -11.68 18.60
N SER A 404 -9.42 -10.81 18.83
CA SER A 404 -8.18 -11.15 19.51
C SER A 404 -8.45 -11.67 20.93
N GLU A 405 -9.28 -10.99 21.71
CA GLU A 405 -9.62 -11.40 23.07
C GLU A 405 -10.42 -12.70 23.11
N LEU A 406 -11.43 -12.86 22.25
CA LEU A 406 -12.22 -14.09 22.20
C LEU A 406 -11.40 -15.30 21.77
N ARG A 407 -10.51 -15.16 20.77
CA ARG A 407 -9.60 -16.26 20.37
C ARG A 407 -8.68 -16.73 21.49
N LYS A 408 -8.27 -15.84 22.39
CA LYS A 408 -7.43 -16.21 23.55
C LYS A 408 -8.22 -16.92 24.65
N ARG A 409 -9.50 -16.60 24.79
CA ARG A 409 -10.32 -16.93 25.96
C ARG A 409 -11.33 -18.04 25.74
N LEU A 410 -11.75 -18.25 24.49
CA LEU A 410 -12.70 -19.29 24.08
C LEU A 410 -12.00 -20.54 23.52
N ALA A 411 -10.66 -20.55 23.49
CA ALA A 411 -9.83 -21.66 23.01
C ALA A 411 -9.89 -22.89 23.92
#